data_AF-A0A820NX75-F1
#
_entry.id   AF-A0A820NX75-F1
#
_cell.length_a   1.000
_cell.length_b   1.000
_cell.length_c   1.000
_cell.angle_alpha   90.00
_cell.angle_beta   90.00
_cell.angle_gamma   90.00
#
_symmetry.space_group_name_H-M   'P 1'
#
loop_
_entity.id
_entity.type
_entity.pdbx_description
1 polymer ?
#
loop_
_entity_poly.entity_id
_entity_poly.type
_entity_poly.pdbx_seq_one_letter_code
_entity_poly.pdbx_strand_id
1 'polypeptide(L)'
;MLSGLGEVFSLSKEQCNPRFLSTMIDMTLKHFEISFHVADAFLSSIGAMTAKTCHKSNQTFFNDFDDFINDERGGKHQVSFHDMNPDLEIEAKTFMEYYTKTNDDMPQWSILTTPQPTILIFHDESTYRSGEMSARRWIIDNNAPFFNKGKGRSVMISHYIVQHPSGPFFRLNGQEWSDAVKKYPELLDEININYEEYSATAFINIGVDDYFGNEIVLDQFDRLFKLLKFKKDFKNHLIDATVDNARTHTAK
;
A
#
# COMPACT_ATOMS: atom_id res chain seq x y z
N MET A 1 -35.91 7.36 19.19
CA MET A 1 -34.72 6.69 18.62
C MET A 1 -34.49 7.11 17.17
N LEU A 2 -35.46 6.90 16.25
CA LEU A 2 -35.30 7.24 14.83
C LEU A 2 -35.08 8.74 14.53
N SER A 3 -35.72 9.66 15.26
CA SER A 3 -35.54 11.10 15.07
C SER A 3 -34.09 11.56 15.28
N GLY A 4 -33.42 11.06 16.33
CA GLY A 4 -32.01 11.37 16.61
C GLY A 4 -31.05 10.84 15.55
N LEU A 5 -31.35 9.68 14.94
CA LEU A 5 -30.55 9.15 13.83
C LEU A 5 -30.65 10.03 12.57
N GLY A 6 -31.81 10.63 12.31
CA GLY A 6 -31.99 11.56 11.18
C GLY A 6 -31.20 12.86 11.34
N GLU A 7 -31.13 13.38 12.56
CA GLU A 7 -30.32 14.56 12.90
C GLU A 7 -28.82 14.26 12.76
N VAL A 8 -28.35 13.14 13.31
CA VAL A 8 -26.96 12.69 13.17
C VAL A 8 -26.60 12.51 11.69
N PHE A 9 -27.45 11.86 10.90
CA PHE A 9 -27.22 11.71 9.46
C PHE A 9 -27.08 13.05 8.75
N SER A 10 -27.95 14.00 9.06
CA SER A 10 -27.95 15.33 8.44
C SER A 10 -26.71 16.14 8.79
N LEU A 11 -26.19 16.00 10.01
CA LEU A 11 -24.95 16.64 10.46
C LEU A 11 -23.71 15.98 9.86
N SER A 12 -23.70 14.64 9.79
CA SER A 12 -22.52 13.89 9.35
C SER A 12 -22.36 13.81 7.84
N LYS A 13 -23.43 13.95 7.04
CA LYS A 13 -23.37 13.78 5.57
C LYS A 13 -22.49 14.80 4.84
N GLU A 14 -22.17 15.93 5.49
CA GLU A 14 -21.24 16.93 4.95
C GLU A 14 -19.77 16.53 5.14
N GLN A 15 -19.48 15.69 6.15
CA GLN A 15 -18.12 15.30 6.54
C GLN A 15 -17.79 13.84 6.21
N CYS A 16 -18.81 13.00 6.01
CA CYS A 16 -18.66 11.58 5.72
C CYS A 16 -19.39 11.19 4.45
N ASN A 17 -18.86 10.17 3.77
CA ASN A 17 -19.47 9.65 2.55
C ASN A 17 -20.90 9.14 2.84
N PRO A 18 -21.94 9.68 2.18
CA PRO A 18 -23.33 9.34 2.45
C PRO A 18 -23.65 7.84 2.32
N ARG A 19 -22.90 7.10 1.48
CA ARG A 19 -23.04 5.64 1.35
C ARG A 19 -22.67 4.92 2.64
N PHE A 20 -21.60 5.35 3.31
CA PHE A 20 -21.14 4.74 4.56
C PHE A 20 -22.15 5.01 5.67
N LEU A 21 -22.55 6.27 5.84
CA LEU A 21 -23.56 6.65 6.83
C LEU A 21 -24.89 5.92 6.63
N SER A 22 -25.36 5.83 5.38
CA SER A 22 -26.60 5.11 5.07
C SER A 22 -26.50 3.62 5.42
N THR A 23 -25.34 3.01 5.20
CA THR A 23 -25.12 1.58 5.48
C THR A 23 -25.03 1.32 6.98
N MET A 24 -24.34 2.18 7.74
CA MET A 24 -24.28 2.06 9.22
C MET A 24 -25.65 2.21 9.88
N ILE A 25 -26.46 3.16 9.41
CA ILE A 25 -27.83 3.33 9.90
C ILE A 25 -28.67 2.09 9.57
N ASP A 26 -28.59 1.54 8.35
CA ASP A 26 -29.28 0.29 7.98
C ASP A 26 -28.86 -0.90 8.87
N MET A 27 -27.56 -1.04 9.16
CA MET A 27 -27.05 -2.09 10.08
C MET A 27 -27.60 -1.90 11.50
N THR A 28 -27.64 -0.66 11.99
CA THR A 28 -28.17 -0.33 13.32
C THR A 28 -29.66 -0.66 13.42
N LEU A 29 -30.44 -0.30 12.40
CA LEU A 29 -31.86 -0.61 12.33
C LEU A 29 -32.11 -2.13 12.33
N LYS A 30 -31.29 -2.89 11.60
CA LYS A 30 -31.37 -4.35 11.59
C LYS A 30 -31.03 -4.99 12.93
N HIS A 31 -30.01 -4.47 13.62
CA HIS A 31 -29.64 -4.95 14.96
C HIS A 31 -30.79 -4.78 15.96
N PHE A 32 -31.55 -3.69 15.86
CA PHE A 32 -32.78 -3.48 16.65
C PHE A 32 -34.03 -4.18 16.05
N GLU A 33 -33.83 -5.16 15.17
CA GLU A 33 -34.89 -5.96 14.53
C GLU A 33 -35.96 -5.13 13.81
N ILE A 34 -35.61 -3.94 13.32
CA ILE A 34 -36.52 -3.09 12.55
C ILE A 34 -36.78 -3.75 11.19
N SER A 35 -38.07 -3.93 10.86
CA SER A 35 -38.45 -4.56 9.60
C SER A 35 -37.92 -3.79 8.39
N PHE A 36 -37.59 -4.52 7.32
CA PHE A 36 -37.02 -3.97 6.09
C PHE A 36 -37.85 -2.80 5.53
N HIS A 37 -39.19 -2.92 5.53
CA HIS A 37 -40.08 -1.86 5.05
C HIS A 37 -40.01 -0.58 5.88
N VAL A 38 -39.92 -0.71 7.21
CA VAL A 38 -39.82 0.45 8.11
C VAL A 38 -38.44 1.10 7.98
N ALA A 39 -37.38 0.29 7.85
CA ALA A 39 -36.02 0.78 7.63
C ALA A 39 -35.90 1.53 6.30
N ASP A 40 -36.45 1.00 5.20
CA ASP A 40 -36.39 1.61 3.87
C ASP A 40 -37.16 2.95 3.81
N ALA A 41 -38.34 3.00 4.44
CA ALA A 41 -39.13 4.22 4.56
C ALA A 41 -38.40 5.28 5.39
N PHE A 42 -37.79 4.89 6.52
CA PHE A 42 -37.02 5.80 7.36
C PHE A 42 -35.78 6.33 6.64
N LEU A 43 -34.96 5.46 6.03
CA LEU A 43 -33.77 5.87 5.28
C LEU A 43 -34.13 6.84 4.15
N SER A 44 -35.20 6.57 3.42
CA SER A 44 -35.69 7.46 2.37
C SER A 44 -36.14 8.82 2.94
N SER A 45 -36.77 8.84 4.12
CA SER A 45 -37.24 10.07 4.76
C SER A 45 -36.10 11.01 5.20
N ILE A 46 -34.90 10.47 5.47
CA ILE A 46 -33.72 11.25 5.86
C ILE A 46 -32.78 11.55 4.68
N GLY A 47 -33.17 11.17 3.45
CA GLY A 47 -32.35 11.33 2.25
C GLY A 47 -31.14 10.39 2.19
N ALA A 48 -31.18 9.28 2.93
CA ALA A 48 -30.20 8.21 2.86
C ALA A 48 -30.46 7.28 1.66
N MET A 49 -29.54 6.35 1.41
CA MET A 49 -29.73 5.31 0.41
C MET A 49 -30.83 4.32 0.83
N THR A 50 -31.49 3.69 -0.14
CA THR A 50 -32.51 2.66 0.14
C THR A 50 -31.92 1.46 0.89
N ALA A 51 -32.74 0.80 1.72
CA ALA A 51 -32.35 -0.39 2.48
C ALA A 51 -31.83 -1.50 1.54
N LYS A 52 -32.38 -1.61 0.33
CA LYS A 52 -31.89 -2.54 -0.71
C LYS A 52 -30.44 -2.24 -1.11
N THR A 53 -30.10 -0.96 -1.25
CA THR A 53 -28.76 -0.54 -1.68
C THR A 53 -27.76 -0.60 -0.52
N CYS A 54 -28.20 -0.26 0.69
CA CYS A 54 -27.43 -0.47 1.92
C CYS A 54 -27.14 -1.95 2.13
N HIS A 55 -28.11 -2.85 1.96
CA HIS A 55 -27.90 -4.29 2.11
C HIS A 55 -26.88 -4.86 1.13
N LYS A 56 -26.90 -4.41 -0.14
CA LYS A 56 -25.85 -4.76 -1.10
C LYS A 56 -24.48 -4.22 -0.70
N SER A 57 -24.45 -2.99 -0.18
CA SER A 57 -23.21 -2.36 0.29
C SER A 57 -22.69 -3.04 1.56
N ASN A 58 -23.57 -3.62 2.39
CA ASN A 58 -23.22 -4.33 3.61
C ASN A 58 -22.36 -5.57 3.34
N GLN A 59 -22.44 -6.17 2.16
CA GLN A 59 -21.55 -7.25 1.75
C GLN A 59 -20.07 -6.83 1.66
N THR A 60 -19.79 -5.52 1.73
CA THR A 60 -18.44 -4.95 1.80
C THR A 60 -18.03 -4.50 3.21
N PHE A 61 -18.90 -4.71 4.21
CA PHE A 61 -18.66 -4.48 5.65
C PHE A 61 -18.64 -5.86 6.37
N PHE A 62 -18.30 -5.89 7.67
CA PHE A 62 -18.25 -7.12 8.48
C PHE A 62 -19.57 -7.92 8.43
N ASN A 63 -19.49 -9.22 8.75
CA ASN A 63 -20.63 -10.14 8.69
C ASN A 63 -21.73 -9.83 9.73
N ASP A 64 -21.43 -9.09 10.81
CA ASP A 64 -22.38 -8.74 11.88
C ASP A 64 -22.17 -7.31 12.45
N PHE A 65 -23.21 -6.74 13.07
CA PHE A 65 -23.21 -5.44 13.74
C PHE A 65 -22.32 -5.39 14.99
N ASP A 66 -22.27 -6.48 15.75
CA ASP A 66 -21.40 -6.57 16.93
C ASP A 66 -19.92 -6.53 16.53
N ASP A 67 -19.55 -7.18 15.41
CA ASP A 67 -18.21 -7.08 14.84
C ASP A 67 -17.89 -5.63 14.40
N PHE A 68 -18.88 -4.94 13.82
CA PHE A 68 -18.73 -3.54 13.41
C PHE A 68 -18.52 -2.58 14.59
N ILE A 69 -19.24 -2.74 15.70
CA ILE A 69 -19.09 -1.88 16.89
C ILE A 69 -17.76 -2.12 17.60
N ASN A 70 -17.32 -3.38 17.66
CA ASN A 70 -16.06 -3.75 18.31
C ASN A 70 -14.84 -3.50 17.40
N ASP A 71 -15.06 -3.17 16.12
CA ASP A 71 -14.01 -2.73 15.22
C ASP A 71 -13.66 -1.25 15.45
N GLU A 72 -12.61 -1.01 16.24
CA GLU A 72 -12.05 0.34 16.52
C GLU A 72 -11.58 1.08 15.23
N ARG A 73 -11.64 0.45 14.07
CA ARG A 73 -11.19 0.96 12.76
C ARG A 73 -12.32 1.52 11.89
N GLY A 74 -13.56 1.52 12.38
CA GLY A 74 -14.69 2.15 11.69
C GLY A 74 -15.33 1.27 10.60
N GLY A 75 -15.28 -0.05 10.75
CA GLY A 75 -16.19 -0.99 10.10
C GLY A 75 -15.86 -1.37 8.65
N LYS A 76 -14.76 -0.86 8.09
CA LYS A 76 -14.30 -1.28 6.77
C LYS A 76 -13.25 -2.37 6.97
N HIS A 77 -13.61 -3.64 6.73
CA HIS A 77 -12.58 -4.66 6.50
C HIS A 77 -11.89 -4.29 5.18
N GLN A 78 -10.80 -3.53 5.27
CA GLN A 78 -9.64 -3.98 4.53
C GLN A 78 -9.32 -5.33 5.14
N VAL A 79 -9.41 -6.39 4.35
CA VAL A 79 -8.77 -7.67 4.69
C VAL A 79 -7.37 -7.29 5.16
N SER A 80 -6.98 -7.65 6.39
CA SER A 80 -5.67 -7.20 6.87
C SER A 80 -4.63 -7.72 5.88
N PHE A 81 -3.53 -7.00 5.73
CA PHE A 81 -2.48 -7.38 4.78
C PHE A 81 -2.07 -8.86 4.93
N HIS A 82 -2.05 -9.33 6.18
CA HIS A 82 -1.73 -10.71 6.56
C HIS A 82 -2.86 -11.70 6.22
N ASP A 83 -4.11 -11.28 6.31
CA ASP A 83 -5.26 -12.10 5.89
C ASP A 83 -5.34 -12.26 4.36
N MET A 84 -4.86 -11.28 3.58
CA MET A 84 -4.77 -11.41 2.11
C MET A 84 -3.52 -12.16 1.64
N ASN A 85 -2.48 -12.16 2.47
CA ASN A 85 -1.20 -12.76 2.15
C ASN A 85 -0.75 -13.61 3.35
N PRO A 86 -1.44 -14.72 3.65
CA PRO A 86 -1.09 -15.59 4.77
C PRO A 86 0.34 -16.13 4.62
N ASP A 87 0.81 -16.30 3.37
CA ASP A 87 2.19 -16.68 3.07
C ASP A 87 3.19 -15.60 3.49
N LEU A 88 2.87 -14.31 3.30
CA LEU A 88 3.70 -13.20 3.77
C LEU A 88 3.63 -13.03 5.30
N GLU A 89 2.52 -13.40 5.95
CA GLU A 89 2.46 -13.46 7.41
C GLU A 89 3.31 -14.61 7.96
N ILE A 90 3.26 -15.77 7.31
CA ILE A 90 4.11 -16.93 7.64
C ILE A 90 5.57 -16.59 7.38
N GLU A 91 5.92 -15.95 6.25
CA GLU A 91 7.27 -15.47 5.97
C GLU A 91 7.70 -14.41 6.97
N ALA A 92 6.87 -13.41 7.30
CA ALA A 92 7.16 -12.40 8.31
C ALA A 92 7.32 -12.99 9.73
N LYS A 93 6.56 -14.02 10.09
CA LYS A 93 6.66 -14.75 11.37
C LYS A 93 7.88 -15.65 11.41
N THR A 94 8.20 -16.33 10.32
CA THR A 94 9.46 -17.09 10.15
C THR A 94 10.65 -16.12 10.14
N PHE A 95 10.46 -14.89 9.66
CA PHE A 95 11.44 -13.80 9.69
C PHE A 95 11.63 -13.15 11.06
N MET A 96 10.64 -13.23 11.97
CA MET A 96 10.80 -12.75 13.36
C MET A 96 11.85 -13.54 14.14
N GLU A 97 12.32 -14.69 13.63
CA GLU A 97 13.51 -15.34 14.15
C GLU A 97 14.80 -14.52 13.90
N TYR A 98 14.78 -13.55 12.98
CA TYR A 98 15.92 -12.66 12.65
C TYR A 98 15.93 -11.33 13.43
N TYR A 99 14.91 -11.07 14.25
CA TYR A 99 14.67 -9.78 14.90
C TYR A 99 14.18 -10.00 16.32
N THR A 100 14.94 -9.54 17.31
CA THR A 100 14.52 -9.56 18.71
C THR A 100 14.36 -8.14 19.22
N LYS A 101 13.21 -7.87 19.86
CA LYS A 101 13.05 -6.66 20.66
C LYS A 101 13.88 -6.80 21.94
N THR A 102 14.72 -5.81 22.23
CA THR A 102 15.35 -5.73 23.55
C THR A 102 14.31 -5.36 24.61
N ASN A 103 14.66 -5.48 25.89
CA ASN A 103 13.78 -5.07 26.99
C ASN A 103 13.37 -3.59 26.96
N ASP A 104 14.06 -2.77 26.16
CA ASP A 104 13.78 -1.34 25.97
C ASP A 104 12.95 -1.07 24.69
N ASP A 105 12.36 -2.11 24.09
CA ASP A 105 11.53 -2.04 22.88
C ASP A 105 12.28 -1.54 21.62
N MET A 106 13.61 -1.56 21.68
CA MET A 106 14.47 -1.15 20.58
C MET A 106 14.71 -2.32 19.61
N PRO A 107 14.63 -2.08 18.28
CA PRO A 107 14.96 -3.08 17.27
C PRO A 107 16.39 -3.59 17.43
N GLN A 108 16.60 -4.90 17.64
CA GLN A 108 17.91 -5.54 17.51
C GLN A 108 17.85 -6.71 16.53
N TRP A 109 18.79 -6.71 15.59
CA TRP A 109 19.01 -7.81 14.67
C TRP A 109 19.55 -9.02 15.43
N SER A 110 18.93 -10.20 15.23
CA SER A 110 19.59 -11.43 15.64
C SER A 110 20.83 -11.58 14.76
N ILE A 111 21.97 -11.80 15.40
CA ILE A 111 23.25 -11.86 14.72
C ILE A 111 23.25 -13.10 13.80
N LEU A 112 23.06 -12.90 12.50
CA LEU A 112 23.56 -13.85 11.50
C LEU A 112 25.04 -14.02 11.79
N THR A 113 25.53 -15.25 11.82
CA THR A 113 26.92 -15.63 12.16
C THR A 113 27.99 -15.06 11.20
N THR A 114 27.63 -14.13 10.33
CA THR A 114 28.52 -13.35 9.50
C THR A 114 29.06 -12.14 10.29
N PRO A 115 30.38 -11.94 10.38
CA PRO A 115 30.99 -10.86 11.15
C PRO A 115 30.75 -9.44 10.59
N GLN A 116 30.03 -9.31 9.47
CA GLN A 116 29.65 -8.03 8.86
C GLN A 116 28.12 -7.89 8.83
N PRO A 117 27.60 -6.67 9.06
CA PRO A 117 26.16 -6.43 8.93
C PRO A 117 25.74 -6.59 7.46
N THR A 118 24.62 -7.25 7.22
CA THR A 118 24.08 -7.52 5.88
C THR A 118 22.82 -6.70 5.65
N ILE A 119 22.72 -6.07 4.49
CA ILE A 119 21.53 -5.37 4.00
C ILE A 119 20.86 -6.29 3.00
N LEU A 120 19.58 -6.54 3.25
CA LEU A 120 18.73 -7.29 2.34
C LEU A 120 17.94 -6.32 1.47
N ILE A 121 18.03 -6.52 0.16
CA ILE A 121 17.29 -5.77 -0.86
C ILE A 121 16.40 -6.75 -1.62
N PHE A 122 15.11 -6.46 -1.67
CA PHE A 122 14.13 -7.21 -2.43
C PHE A 122 13.65 -6.40 -3.62
N HIS A 123 13.59 -7.03 -4.79
CA HIS A 123 12.88 -6.50 -5.95
C HIS A 123 11.45 -7.04 -5.98
N ASP A 124 10.49 -6.15 -6.19
CA ASP A 124 9.08 -6.50 -6.37
C ASP A 124 8.41 -5.58 -7.41
N GLU A 125 7.40 -6.11 -8.09
CA GLU A 125 6.58 -5.43 -9.09
C GLU A 125 5.11 -5.44 -8.67
N SER A 126 4.58 -4.27 -8.38
CA SER A 126 3.22 -4.10 -7.87
C SER A 126 2.37 -3.24 -8.81
N THR A 127 1.14 -3.68 -9.08
CA THR A 127 0.15 -2.93 -9.85
C THR A 127 -0.89 -2.28 -8.94
N TYR A 128 -1.08 -0.96 -9.09
CA TYR A 128 -1.99 -0.15 -8.29
C TYR A 128 -3.11 0.39 -9.17
N ARG A 129 -4.37 0.21 -8.77
CA ARG A 129 -5.52 0.75 -9.50
C ARG A 129 -6.13 1.97 -8.83
N SER A 130 -6.72 2.86 -9.64
CA SER A 130 -7.42 4.05 -9.21
C SER A 130 -8.58 3.67 -8.31
N GLY A 131 -8.54 4.13 -7.05
CA GLY A 131 -9.52 3.80 -6.01
C GLY A 131 -9.06 2.74 -5.00
N GLU A 132 -7.95 2.04 -5.26
CA GLU A 132 -7.29 1.14 -4.30
C GLU A 132 -6.40 1.96 -3.36
N MET A 133 -7.03 2.72 -2.44
CA MET A 133 -6.32 3.52 -1.44
C MET A 133 -5.66 2.70 -0.31
N SER A 134 -5.84 1.37 -0.30
CA SER A 134 -5.32 0.46 0.72
C SER A 134 -3.81 0.24 0.65
N ALA A 135 -3.18 0.46 -0.51
CA ALA A 135 -1.76 0.22 -0.68
C ALA A 135 -0.88 1.42 -0.26
N ARG A 136 -1.44 2.34 0.55
CA ARG A 136 -0.77 3.56 1.08
C ARG A 136 0.60 3.32 1.70
N ARG A 137 0.86 2.13 2.25
CA ARG A 137 2.16 1.76 2.86
C ARG A 137 3.32 1.75 1.84
N TRP A 138 3.01 1.66 0.55
CA TRP A 138 3.97 1.64 -0.56
C TRP A 138 4.04 2.97 -1.32
N ILE A 139 3.30 4.00 -0.86
CA ILE A 139 3.26 5.30 -1.51
C ILE A 139 4.44 6.13 -0.99
N ILE A 140 5.51 6.11 -1.78
CA ILE A 140 6.67 7.01 -1.72
C ILE A 140 6.22 8.44 -1.35
N ASP A 141 6.52 8.85 -0.11
CA ASP A 141 6.51 10.21 0.45
C ASP A 141 5.49 11.21 -0.13
N ASN A 142 4.22 10.84 -0.31
CA ASN A 142 3.13 11.71 -0.79
C ASN A 142 3.41 12.49 -2.11
N ASN A 143 4.52 12.24 -2.80
CA ASN A 143 5.01 13.04 -3.93
C ASN A 143 4.58 12.48 -5.28
N ALA A 144 3.76 11.43 -5.27
CA ALA A 144 3.41 10.65 -6.43
C ALA A 144 2.00 11.07 -6.92
N PRO A 145 1.86 11.90 -7.98
CA PRO A 145 0.57 12.45 -8.41
C PRO A 145 -0.22 11.46 -9.28
N PHE A 146 -0.53 10.25 -8.77
CA PHE A 146 -0.84 9.13 -9.68
C PHE A 146 -2.29 8.91 -10.11
N PHE A 147 -3.26 9.68 -9.62
CA PHE A 147 -4.65 9.49 -10.05
C PHE A 147 -5.34 10.79 -10.43
N ASN A 148 -4.88 11.42 -11.51
CA ASN A 148 -5.75 12.31 -12.28
C ASN A 148 -6.68 11.44 -13.14
N LYS A 149 -8.00 11.58 -12.93
CA LYS A 149 -9.02 10.94 -13.78
C LYS A 149 -8.72 11.25 -15.25
N GLY A 150 -8.25 10.25 -16.01
CA GLY A 150 -8.12 10.36 -17.48
C GLY A 150 -6.90 9.69 -18.12
N LYS A 151 -5.83 9.37 -17.40
CA LYS A 151 -4.59 8.78 -17.96
C LYS A 151 -4.34 7.34 -17.53
N GLY A 152 -5.27 6.44 -17.83
CA GLY A 152 -5.22 5.06 -17.34
C GLY A 152 -5.73 4.94 -15.90
N ARG A 153 -6.31 3.78 -15.57
CA ARG A 153 -6.81 3.50 -14.22
C ARG A 153 -5.81 2.73 -13.37
N SER A 154 -4.61 2.47 -13.87
CA SER A 154 -3.64 1.61 -13.18
C SER A 154 -2.20 2.02 -13.49
N VAL A 155 -1.33 1.90 -12.49
CA VAL A 155 0.11 2.13 -12.57
C VAL A 155 0.80 0.86 -12.10
N MET A 156 1.87 0.45 -12.77
CA MET A 156 2.76 -0.59 -12.28
C MET A 156 4.04 0.06 -11.78
N ILE A 157 4.50 -0.36 -10.60
CA ILE A 157 5.72 0.13 -9.96
C ILE A 157 6.65 -1.07 -9.78
N SER A 158 7.89 -0.90 -10.20
CA SER A 158 9.01 -1.81 -9.91
C SER A 158 9.88 -1.13 -8.87
N HIS A 159 9.95 -1.70 -7.66
CA HIS A 159 10.65 -1.07 -6.54
C HIS A 159 11.71 -1.98 -5.90
N TYR A 160 12.62 -1.33 -5.17
CA TYR A 160 13.64 -2.00 -4.36
C TYR A 160 13.41 -1.72 -2.88
N ILE A 161 12.91 -2.74 -2.19
CA ILE A 161 12.60 -2.70 -0.76
C ILE A 161 13.88 -3.03 -0.01
N VAL A 162 14.25 -2.17 0.95
CA VAL A 162 15.47 -2.35 1.73
C VAL A 162 15.13 -2.59 3.18
N GLN A 163 15.72 -3.63 3.76
CA GLN A 163 15.63 -3.90 5.18
C GLN A 163 16.73 -3.14 5.94
N HIS A 164 16.57 -1.83 6.10
CA HIS A 164 17.55 -0.97 6.80
C HIS A 164 16.86 0.14 7.64
N PRO A 165 17.39 0.52 8.82
CA PRO A 165 16.78 1.55 9.68
C PRO A 165 16.62 2.93 9.03
N SER A 166 17.37 3.22 7.96
CA SER A 166 17.23 4.48 7.21
C SER A 166 15.91 4.60 6.45
N GLY A 167 15.19 3.49 6.24
CA GLY A 167 13.90 3.47 5.57
C GLY A 167 13.66 2.21 4.75
N PRO A 168 12.39 1.93 4.41
CA PRO A 168 11.99 0.72 3.70
C PRO A 168 12.27 0.75 2.19
N PHE A 169 12.65 1.91 1.63
CA PHE A 169 12.93 2.09 0.20
C PHE A 169 14.36 2.55 -0.04
N PHE A 170 14.97 2.02 -1.09
CA PHE A 170 16.28 2.50 -1.52
C PHE A 170 16.17 3.91 -2.13
N ARG A 171 16.82 4.90 -1.51
CA ARG A 171 16.96 6.25 -2.07
C ARG A 171 18.25 6.91 -1.62
N LEU A 172 18.89 7.63 -2.53
CA LEU A 172 20.01 8.51 -2.23
C LEU A 172 19.52 9.87 -1.71
N ASN A 173 20.27 10.50 -0.81
CA ASN A 173 20.06 11.92 -0.53
C ASN A 173 20.65 12.79 -1.65
N GLY A 174 20.36 14.10 -1.64
CA GLY A 174 20.78 15.01 -2.71
C GLY A 174 22.30 15.07 -2.94
N GLN A 175 23.11 14.94 -1.88
CA GLN A 175 24.57 14.93 -2.03
C GLN A 175 25.05 13.60 -2.64
N GLU A 176 24.54 12.47 -2.13
CA GLU A 176 24.85 11.14 -2.67
C GLU A 176 24.46 11.03 -4.15
N TRP A 177 23.31 11.60 -4.53
CA TRP A 177 22.86 11.67 -5.93
C TRP A 177 23.79 12.54 -6.78
N SER A 178 24.17 13.72 -6.29
CA SER A 178 25.10 14.60 -7.01
C SER A 178 26.43 13.90 -7.28
N ASP A 179 26.96 13.18 -6.29
CA ASP A 179 28.19 12.40 -6.42
C ASP A 179 28.00 11.22 -7.41
N ALA A 180 26.83 10.58 -7.39
CA ALA A 180 26.48 9.49 -8.31
C ALA A 180 26.44 9.94 -9.76
N VAL A 181 25.71 11.01 -10.06
CA VAL A 181 25.58 11.58 -11.42
C VAL A 181 26.92 12.08 -11.94
N LYS A 182 27.76 12.65 -11.07
CA LYS A 182 29.12 13.08 -11.47
C LYS A 182 29.97 11.90 -11.97
N LYS A 183 29.79 10.70 -11.41
CA LYS A 183 30.52 9.49 -11.81
C LYS A 183 29.83 8.73 -12.94
N TYR A 184 28.50 8.72 -12.95
CA TYR A 184 27.64 8.01 -13.89
C TYR A 184 26.65 9.00 -14.53
N PRO A 185 27.09 9.83 -15.50
CA PRO A 185 26.25 10.83 -16.14
C PRO A 185 25.01 10.23 -16.82
N GLU A 186 25.09 8.98 -17.27
CA GLU A 186 23.98 8.23 -17.89
C GLU A 186 22.79 8.02 -16.96
N LEU A 187 22.94 8.25 -15.65
CA LEU A 187 21.82 8.24 -14.70
C LEU A 187 20.78 9.33 -14.99
N LEU A 188 21.16 10.36 -15.77
CA LEU A 188 20.31 11.45 -16.24
C LEU A 188 19.65 11.15 -17.59
N ASP A 189 20.02 10.08 -18.28
CA ASP A 189 19.48 9.78 -19.60
C ASP A 189 17.97 9.52 -19.48
N GLU A 190 17.19 10.10 -20.40
CA GLU A 190 15.77 9.82 -20.53
C GLU A 190 15.60 8.41 -21.12
N ILE A 191 15.36 7.44 -20.23
CA ILE A 191 14.98 6.08 -20.62
C ILE A 191 13.45 6.02 -20.74
N ASN A 192 12.92 5.11 -21.56
CA ASN A 192 11.47 4.86 -21.75
C ASN A 192 10.71 4.42 -20.48
N ILE A 193 11.30 4.55 -19.29
CA ILE A 193 10.66 4.27 -18.01
C ILE A 193 10.86 5.43 -17.05
N ASN A 194 9.83 5.71 -16.26
CA ASN A 194 9.85 6.83 -15.36
C ASN A 194 10.49 6.42 -14.02
N TYR A 195 11.74 6.82 -13.82
CA TYR A 195 12.40 6.62 -12.53
C TYR A 195 11.94 7.62 -11.49
N GLU A 196 11.81 7.16 -10.25
CA GLU A 196 11.69 8.04 -9.10
C GLU A 196 13.02 8.76 -8.86
N GLU A 197 12.95 10.04 -8.46
CA GLU A 197 14.14 10.84 -8.18
C GLU A 197 15.04 10.20 -7.10
N TYR A 198 16.33 10.11 -7.43
CA TYR A 198 17.39 9.61 -6.53
C TYR A 198 17.26 8.12 -6.19
N SER A 199 16.51 7.38 -7.00
CA SER A 199 16.13 5.99 -6.75
C SER A 199 16.39 5.12 -7.99
N ALA A 200 16.37 3.81 -7.78
CA ALA A 200 16.28 2.81 -8.83
C ALA A 200 14.82 2.31 -9.03
N THR A 201 13.89 2.77 -8.19
CA THR A 201 12.46 2.52 -8.35
C THR A 201 11.95 3.21 -9.60
N ALA A 202 11.13 2.52 -10.39
CA ALA A 202 10.51 3.07 -11.58
C ALA A 202 9.02 2.73 -11.65
N PHE A 203 8.29 3.48 -12.46
CA PHE A 203 6.88 3.27 -12.70
C PHE A 203 6.50 3.43 -14.17
N ILE A 204 5.44 2.75 -14.56
CA ILE A 204 4.83 2.79 -15.89
C ILE A 204 3.31 2.95 -15.77
N ASN A 205 2.72 3.63 -16.74
CA ASN A 205 1.28 3.75 -16.89
C ASN A 205 0.75 2.61 -17.75
N ILE A 206 -0.04 1.72 -17.14
CA ILE A 206 -0.54 0.54 -17.86
C ILE A 206 -1.46 0.97 -19.02
N GLY A 207 -1.16 0.44 -20.20
CA GLY A 207 -1.89 0.73 -21.44
C GLY A 207 -1.42 1.98 -22.17
N VAL A 208 -0.37 2.65 -21.67
CA VAL A 208 0.31 3.76 -22.34
C VAL A 208 1.78 3.41 -22.55
N ASP A 209 2.42 2.94 -21.48
CA ASP A 209 3.83 2.60 -21.45
C ASP A 209 4.03 1.08 -21.61
N ASP A 210 5.20 0.68 -22.09
CA ASP A 210 5.58 -0.73 -22.18
C ASP A 210 5.76 -1.35 -20.78
N TYR A 211 5.43 -2.63 -20.65
CA TYR A 211 5.62 -3.39 -19.40
C TYR A 211 7.10 -3.51 -19.02
N PHE A 212 7.38 -3.77 -17.74
CA PHE A 212 8.72 -4.16 -17.27
C PHE A 212 9.12 -5.51 -17.89
N GLY A 213 9.79 -5.45 -19.03
CA GLY A 213 10.46 -6.61 -19.63
C GLY A 213 11.79 -6.90 -18.94
N ASN A 214 12.33 -8.09 -19.17
CA ASN A 214 13.60 -8.52 -18.56
C ASN A 214 14.74 -7.51 -18.77
N GLU A 215 14.87 -6.93 -19.96
CA GLU A 215 15.92 -5.93 -20.24
C GLU A 215 15.77 -4.69 -19.36
N ILE A 216 14.54 -4.21 -19.17
CA ILE A 216 14.26 -3.05 -18.31
C ILE A 216 14.58 -3.38 -16.85
N VAL A 217 14.24 -4.58 -16.39
CA VAL A 217 14.54 -5.04 -15.03
C VAL A 217 16.07 -5.13 -14.84
N LEU A 218 16.80 -5.65 -15.81
CA LEU A 218 18.28 -5.70 -15.77
C LEU A 218 18.90 -4.30 -15.75
N ASP A 219 18.37 -3.35 -16.52
CA ASP A 219 18.80 -1.95 -16.49
C ASP A 219 18.52 -1.30 -15.13
N GLN A 220 17.39 -1.62 -14.49
CA GLN A 220 17.08 -1.18 -13.13
C GLN A 220 18.08 -1.73 -12.11
N PHE A 221 18.51 -3.00 -12.25
CA PHE A 221 19.55 -3.57 -11.38
C PHE A 221 20.90 -2.90 -11.59
N ASP A 222 21.31 -2.63 -12.83
CA ASP A 222 22.54 -1.89 -13.10
C ASP A 222 22.48 -0.49 -12.46
N ARG A 223 21.35 0.21 -12.61
CA ARG A 223 21.10 1.48 -11.94
C ARG A 223 21.21 1.34 -10.42
N LEU A 224 20.55 0.37 -9.81
CA LEU A 224 20.62 0.11 -8.37
C LEU A 224 22.07 -0.10 -7.92
N PHE A 225 22.84 -0.95 -8.59
CA PHE A 225 24.23 -1.23 -8.23
C PHE A 225 25.15 -0.03 -8.41
N LYS A 226 24.88 0.86 -9.36
CA LYS A 226 25.57 2.17 -9.46
C LYS A 226 25.26 3.04 -8.26
N LEU A 227 23.99 3.16 -7.88
CA LEU A 227 23.56 4.01 -6.77
C LEU A 227 24.01 3.49 -5.40
N LEU A 228 23.99 2.17 -5.18
CA LEU A 228 24.41 1.55 -3.90
C LEU A 228 25.84 1.94 -3.50
N LYS A 229 26.72 2.21 -4.47
CA LYS A 229 28.11 2.65 -4.22
C LYS A 229 28.20 4.00 -3.50
N PHE A 230 27.12 4.79 -3.50
CA PHE A 230 27.06 6.12 -2.90
C PHE A 230 26.23 6.18 -1.63
N LYS A 231 25.47 5.13 -1.30
CA LYS A 231 24.64 5.11 -0.10
C LYS A 231 25.54 4.99 1.14
N LYS A 232 25.73 6.10 1.85
CA LYS A 232 26.68 6.19 2.97
C LYS A 232 26.29 5.27 4.13
N ASP A 233 24.99 5.17 4.38
CA ASP A 233 24.42 4.31 5.42
C ASP A 233 24.76 2.83 5.20
N PHE A 234 24.99 2.43 3.94
CA PHE A 234 25.21 1.04 3.56
C PHE A 234 26.71 0.71 3.48
N LYS A 235 27.57 1.69 3.76
CA LYS A 235 29.02 1.50 3.74
C LYS A 235 29.41 0.37 4.72
N ASN A 236 30.29 -0.52 4.27
CA ASN A 236 30.77 -1.69 5.01
C ASN A 236 29.71 -2.74 5.34
N HIS A 237 28.53 -2.67 4.72
CA HIS A 237 27.56 -3.76 4.77
C HIS A 237 27.79 -4.74 3.63
N LEU A 238 27.53 -6.02 3.88
CA LEU A 238 27.27 -6.98 2.81
C LEU A 238 25.90 -6.65 2.22
N ILE A 239 25.74 -6.81 0.91
CA ILE A 239 24.46 -6.59 0.24
C ILE A 239 24.02 -7.93 -0.30
N ASP A 240 22.85 -8.38 0.15
CA ASP A 240 22.14 -9.52 -0.39
C ASP A 240 20.94 -9.00 -1.18
N ALA A 241 20.86 -9.34 -2.46
CA ALA A 241 19.82 -8.87 -3.35
C ALA A 241 19.02 -10.07 -3.84
N THR A 242 17.77 -10.16 -3.41
CA THR A 242 16.84 -11.19 -3.84
C THR A 242 15.91 -10.60 -4.90
N VAL A 243 15.83 -11.29 -6.03
CA VAL A 243 14.91 -10.95 -7.12
C VAL A 243 13.77 -11.94 -7.04
N ASP A 244 12.56 -11.46 -6.75
CA ASP A 244 11.41 -12.33 -6.93
C ASP A 244 11.29 -12.62 -8.43
N ASN A 245 10.97 -13.86 -8.79
CA ASN A 245 10.66 -14.18 -10.17
C ASN A 245 9.36 -13.46 -10.48
N ALA A 246 9.46 -12.25 -11.06
CA ALA A 246 8.36 -11.54 -11.67
C ALA A 246 7.74 -12.47 -12.72
N ARG A 247 6.78 -13.29 -12.28
CA ARG A 247 5.91 -14.04 -13.15
C ARG A 247 5.04 -12.97 -13.77
N THR A 248 5.54 -12.41 -14.86
CA THR A 248 4.74 -11.64 -15.79
C THR A 248 3.58 -12.54 -16.17
N HIS A 249 2.47 -12.40 -15.44
CA HIS A 249 1.18 -12.85 -15.89
C HIS A 249 0.91 -12.02 -17.13
N THR A 250 1.40 -12.52 -18.27
CA THR A 250 0.95 -12.10 -19.58
C THR A 250 -0.56 -12.29 -19.54
N ALA A 251 -1.27 -11.21 -19.29
CA ALA A 251 -2.70 -11.16 -19.46
C ALA A 251 -2.94 -11.42 -20.95
N LYS A 252 -3.26 -12.67 -21.30
CA LYS A 252 -3.86 -13.01 -22.58
C LYS A 252 -5.27 -12.47 -22.63
#